data_AF-A0A3B9I9A8-F1
#
_entry.id   AF-A0A3B9I9A8-F1
#
_cell.length_a   1.000
_cell.length_b   1.000
_cell.length_c   1.000
_cell.angle_alpha   90.00
_cell.angle_beta   90.00
_cell.angle_gamma   90.00
#
_symmetry.space_group_name_H-M   'P 1'
#
loop_
_entity.id
_entity.type
_entity.pdbx_description
1 polymer ?
#
loop_
_entity_poly.entity_id
_entity_poly.type
_entity_poly.pdbx_seq_one_letter_code
_entity_poly.pdbx_strand_id
1 'polypeptide(L)'
;MLFLNEQAVVAKTMLLLAGGFGPMLAGLIVSRVAFGKQGILDYKTRVFMWRVGLKNYLGALLIPILIYVLAYGVYLILGGSPMDFSKTPSILVYPLSLVFVCLLGGGLEEPGWRGFALPRL
;
A
#
# COMPACT_ATOMS: atom_id res chain seq x y z
N MET A 1 7.19 -6.90 33.29
CA MET A 1 7.95 -6.53 32.07
C MET A 1 7.22 -6.92 30.78
N LEU A 2 6.68 -8.13 30.64
CA LEU A 2 5.93 -8.57 29.44
C LEU A 2 4.71 -7.68 29.09
N PHE A 3 3.91 -7.28 30.09
CA PHE A 3 2.73 -6.42 29.88
C PHE A 3 3.05 -5.01 29.34
N LEU A 4 4.19 -4.43 29.70
CA LEU A 4 4.60 -3.10 29.21
C LEU A 4 4.98 -3.16 27.72
N ASN A 5 5.49 -4.30 27.26
CA ASN A 5 5.86 -4.50 25.86
C ASN A 5 4.62 -4.64 24.97
N GLU A 6 3.59 -5.34 25.43
CA GLU A 6 2.33 -5.48 24.69
C GLU A 6 1.62 -4.13 24.52
N GLN A 7 1.53 -3.33 25.58
CA GLN A 7 0.93 -1.99 25.49
C GLN A 7 1.72 -1.08 24.54
N ALA A 8 3.06 -1.15 24.57
CA ALA A 8 3.90 -0.41 23.64
C ALA A 8 3.70 -0.84 22.17
N VAL A 9 3.56 -2.15 21.91
CA VAL A 9 3.29 -2.69 20.57
C VAL A 9 1.91 -2.25 20.07
N VAL A 10 0.88 -2.30 20.93
CA VAL A 10 -0.47 -1.84 20.60
C VAL A 10 -0.45 -0.35 20.27
N ALA A 11 0.15 0.48 21.13
CA ALA A 11 0.25 1.92 20.92
C ALA A 11 0.98 2.25 19.60
N LYS A 12 2.12 1.60 19.34
CA LYS A 12 2.86 1.76 18.09
C LYS A 12 2.01 1.38 16.87
N THR A 13 1.29 0.27 16.95
CA THR A 13 0.42 -0.20 15.86
C THR A 13 -0.70 0.80 15.60
N MET A 14 -1.34 1.32 16.64
CA MET A 14 -2.39 2.33 16.52
C MET A 14 -1.86 3.63 15.90
N LEU A 15 -0.67 4.08 16.31
CA LEU A 15 -0.04 5.27 15.74
C LEU A 15 0.32 5.07 14.27
N LEU A 16 0.83 3.90 13.90
CA LEU A 16 1.14 3.57 12.51
C LEU A 16 -0.12 3.59 11.64
N LEU A 17 -1.18 2.93 12.11
CA LEU A 17 -2.47 2.91 11.41
C LEU A 17 -3.03 4.32 11.27
N ALA A 18 -3.03 5.13 12.33
CA ALA A 18 -3.50 6.51 12.29
C ALA A 18 -2.66 7.38 11.35
N GLY A 19 -1.33 7.21 11.35
CA GLY A 19 -0.40 7.92 10.46
C GLY A 19 -0.68 7.66 8.98
N GLY A 20 -1.10 6.44 8.62
CA GLY A 20 -1.47 6.08 7.25
C GLY A 20 -2.65 6.88 6.68
N PHE A 21 -3.49 7.49 7.52
CA PHE A 21 -4.57 8.38 7.06
C PHE A 21 -4.09 9.80 6.76
N GLY A 22 -2.88 10.16 7.22
CA GLY A 22 -2.33 11.51 7.13
C GLY A 22 -2.35 12.07 5.71
N PRO A 23 -1.76 11.39 4.71
CA PRO A 23 -1.75 11.87 3.32
C PRO A 23 -3.15 12.02 2.72
N MET A 24 -4.07 11.08 2.95
CA MET A 24 -5.44 11.18 2.45
C MET A 24 -6.18 12.38 3.05
N LEU A 25 -6.10 12.57 4.36
CA LEU A 25 -6.74 13.71 5.02
C LEU A 25 -6.13 15.02 4.56
N ALA A 26 -4.80 15.11 4.47
CA ALA A 26 -4.11 16.28 3.96
C ALA A 26 -4.52 16.59 2.51
N GLY A 27 -4.51 15.61 1.62
CA GLY A 27 -4.92 15.77 0.23
C GLY A 27 -6.36 16.25 0.09
N LEU A 28 -7.29 15.70 0.87
CA LEU A 28 -8.69 16.11 0.88
C LEU A 28 -8.88 17.53 1.43
N ILE A 29 -8.28 17.84 2.58
CA ILE A 29 -8.39 19.15 3.25
C ILE A 29 -7.80 20.24 2.36
N VAL A 30 -6.59 20.05 1.87
CA VAL A 30 -5.92 21.05 1.02
C VAL A 30 -6.68 21.21 -0.30
N SER A 31 -7.18 20.13 -0.91
CA SER A 31 -8.04 20.21 -2.10
C SER A 31 -9.26 21.09 -1.85
N ARG A 32 -9.92 20.93 -0.69
CA ARG A 32 -11.12 21.69 -0.34
C ARG A 32 -10.83 23.15 -0.01
N VAL A 33 -9.74 23.43 0.69
CA VAL A 33 -9.36 24.78 1.12
C VAL A 33 -8.87 25.59 -0.08
N ALA A 34 -7.99 25.03 -0.90
CA ALA A 34 -7.37 25.75 -2.02
C ALA A 34 -8.28 25.86 -3.26
N PHE A 35 -9.09 24.84 -3.54
CA PHE A 35 -9.83 24.73 -4.81
C PHE A 35 -11.35 24.53 -4.63
N GLY A 36 -11.87 24.69 -3.41
CA GLY A 36 -13.31 24.65 -3.14
C GLY A 36 -13.96 23.29 -3.43
N LYS A 37 -15.22 23.31 -3.87
CA LYS A 37 -15.98 22.09 -4.18
C LYS A 37 -15.40 21.34 -5.39
N GLN A 38 -14.93 22.07 -6.40
CA GLN A 38 -14.33 21.47 -7.59
C GLN A 38 -13.07 20.68 -7.26
N GLY A 39 -12.23 21.19 -6.34
CA GLY A 39 -11.05 20.48 -5.85
C GLY A 39 -11.34 19.09 -5.29
N ILE A 40 -12.43 18.94 -4.52
CA ILE A 40 -12.86 17.64 -4.00
C ILE A 40 -13.30 16.70 -5.13
N LEU A 41 -14.07 17.21 -6.10
CA LEU A 41 -14.54 16.39 -7.22
C LEU A 41 -13.36 15.87 -8.03
N ASP A 42 -12.42 16.74 -8.39
CA ASP A 42 -11.24 16.35 -9.16
C ASP A 42 -10.35 15.37 -8.38
N TYR A 43 -10.19 15.59 -7.07
CA TYR A 43 -9.51 14.65 -6.17
C TYR A 43 -10.17 13.27 -6.20
N LYS A 44 -11.49 13.19 -6.00
CA LYS A 44 -12.23 11.92 -6.02
C LYS A 44 -12.14 11.22 -7.36
N THR A 45 -12.29 11.96 -8.47
CA THR A 45 -12.18 11.40 -9.82
C THR A 45 -10.82 10.74 -10.03
N ARG A 46 -9.73 11.36 -9.58
CA ARG A 46 -8.38 10.77 -9.68
C ARG A 46 -8.20 9.56 -8.78
N VAL A 47 -8.66 9.62 -7.54
CA VAL A 47 -8.54 8.50 -6.58
C VAL A 47 -9.35 7.28 -7.06
N PHE A 48 -10.53 7.51 -7.62
CA PHE A 48 -11.43 6.46 -8.11
C PHE A 48 -11.36 6.27 -9.63
N MET A 49 -10.19 6.53 -10.24
CA MET A 49 -9.95 6.20 -11.64
C MET A 49 -9.49 4.75 -11.80
N TRP A 50 -10.41 3.86 -12.20
CA TRP A 50 -10.16 2.40 -12.27
C TRP A 50 -10.07 1.91 -13.72
N ARG A 51 -10.38 2.74 -14.71
CA ARG A 51 -10.36 2.37 -16.13
C ARG A 51 -8.97 2.50 -16.72
N VAL A 52 -8.03 1.69 -16.23
CA VAL A 52 -6.67 1.60 -16.78
C VAL A 52 -6.54 0.37 -17.69
N GLY A 53 -5.73 0.46 -18.74
CA GLY A 53 -5.56 -0.65 -19.69
C GLY A 53 -5.01 -1.93 -19.03
N LEU A 54 -5.38 -3.10 -19.57
CA LEU A 54 -4.98 -4.43 -19.03
C LEU A 54 -3.48 -4.57 -18.78
N LYS A 55 -2.65 -3.94 -19.62
CA LYS A 55 -1.18 -3.92 -19.46
C LYS A 55 -0.74 -3.38 -18.11
N ASN A 56 -1.45 -2.41 -17.53
CA ASN A 56 -1.11 -1.85 -16.22
C ASN A 56 -1.42 -2.83 -15.08
N TYR A 57 -2.52 -3.57 -15.18
CA TYR A 57 -2.84 -4.63 -14.21
C TYR A 57 -1.83 -5.77 -14.28
N LEU A 58 -1.48 -6.20 -15.49
CA LEU A 58 -0.43 -7.21 -15.69
C LEU A 58 0.91 -6.71 -15.16
N GLY A 59 1.29 -5.47 -15.42
CA GLY A 59 2.51 -4.87 -14.87
C GLY A 59 2.50 -4.85 -13.34
N ALA A 60 1.43 -4.37 -12.72
CA ALA A 60 1.29 -4.31 -11.27
C ALA A 60 1.41 -5.68 -10.59
N LEU A 61 0.96 -6.75 -11.24
CA LEU A 61 1.06 -8.12 -10.73
C LEU A 61 2.40 -8.78 -11.06
N LEU A 62 2.85 -8.71 -12.31
CA LEU A 62 3.99 -9.49 -12.80
C LEU A 62 5.34 -8.85 -12.47
N ILE A 63 5.45 -7.52 -12.43
CA ILE A 63 6.73 -6.85 -12.15
C ILE A 63 7.25 -7.19 -10.75
N PRO A 64 6.45 -7.09 -9.66
CA PRO A 64 6.92 -7.47 -8.32
C PRO A 64 7.29 -8.95 -8.22
N ILE A 65 6.53 -9.84 -8.87
CA ILE A 65 6.83 -11.28 -8.92
C ILE A 65 8.18 -11.51 -9.60
N LEU A 66 8.40 -10.88 -10.76
CA LEU A 66 9.67 -11.00 -11.48
C LEU A 66 10.84 -10.51 -10.65
N ILE A 67 10.72 -9.35 -10.01
CA ILE A 67 11.75 -8.81 -9.11
C ILE A 67 12.06 -9.80 -7.98
N TYR A 68 11.04 -10.38 -7.36
CA TYR A 68 11.22 -11.34 -6.26
C TYR A 68 11.92 -12.62 -6.74
N VAL A 69 11.50 -13.18 -7.88
CA VAL A 69 12.11 -14.38 -8.47
C VAL A 69 13.57 -14.13 -8.81
N LEU A 70 13.89 -12.97 -9.40
CA LEU A 70 15.27 -12.60 -9.71
C LEU A 70 16.11 -12.43 -8.44
N ALA A 71 15.59 -11.72 -7.44
CA ALA A 71 16.26 -11.54 -6.16
C ALA A 71 16.52 -12.87 -5.44
N TYR A 72 15.55 -13.77 -5.45
CA TYR A 72 15.69 -15.11 -4.90
C TYR A 72 16.72 -15.95 -5.67
N GLY A 73 16.75 -15.85 -7.00
CA GLY A 73 17.76 -16.50 -7.83
C GLY A 73 19.18 -16.02 -7.48
N VAL A 74 19.38 -14.71 -7.34
CA VAL A 74 20.65 -14.13 -6.89
C VAL A 74 21.02 -14.66 -5.50
N TYR A 75 20.07 -14.69 -4.56
CA TYR A 75 20.29 -15.23 -3.23
C TYR A 75 20.79 -16.68 -3.25
N LEU A 76 20.22 -17.55 -4.09
CA LEU A 76 20.68 -18.93 -4.25
C LEU A 76 22.09 -19.02 -4.86
N ILE A 77 22.39 -18.20 -5.87
CA ILE A 77 23.72 -18.14 -6.50
C ILE A 77 24.79 -17.75 -5.48
N LEU A 78 24.45 -16.87 -4.53
CA LEU A 78 25.35 -16.42 -3.46
C LEU A 78 25.46 -17.42 -2.29
N GLY A 79 24.95 -18.64 -2.44
CA GLY A 79 25.04 -19.70 -1.43
C GLY A 79 23.87 -19.74 -0.44
N GLY A 80 22.78 -19.02 -0.71
CA GLY A 80 21.55 -19.11 0.04
C GLY A 80 20.90 -20.50 -0.03
N SER A 81 20.25 -20.93 1.04
CA SER A 81 19.53 -22.21 1.08
C SER A 81 18.16 -22.09 0.41
N PRO A 82 17.70 -23.13 -0.32
CA PRO A 82 16.36 -23.15 -0.90
C PRO A 82 15.25 -22.95 0.14
N MET A 83 14.23 -22.18 -0.24
CA MET A 83 13.03 -22.01 0.57
C MET A 83 12.20 -23.31 0.60
N ASP A 84 11.71 -23.65 1.79
CA ASP A 84 10.75 -24.72 1.98
C ASP A 84 9.33 -24.20 1.74
N PHE A 85 8.82 -24.39 0.52
CA PHE A 85 7.50 -23.93 0.14
C PHE A 85 6.36 -24.59 0.91
N SER A 86 6.60 -25.74 1.58
CA SER A 86 5.57 -26.38 2.42
C SER A 86 5.19 -25.52 3.64
N LYS A 87 6.07 -24.58 4.04
CA LYS A 87 5.85 -23.64 5.14
C LYS A 87 5.23 -22.31 4.70
N THR A 88 5.00 -22.13 3.41
CA THR A 88 4.42 -20.88 2.91
C THR A 88 2.92 -20.82 3.20
N PRO A 89 2.39 -19.63 3.58
CA PRO A 89 0.95 -19.45 3.71
C PRO A 89 0.24 -19.80 2.40
N SER A 90 -1.00 -20.28 2.51
CA SER A 90 -1.84 -20.53 1.34
C SER A 90 -1.93 -19.29 0.46
N ILE A 91 -1.91 -19.47 -0.87
CA ILE A 91 -2.10 -18.39 -1.83
C ILE A 91 -3.42 -17.63 -1.62
N LEU A 92 -4.41 -18.26 -1.00
CA LEU A 92 -5.68 -17.65 -0.62
C LEU A 92 -5.53 -16.52 0.42
N VAL A 93 -4.40 -16.45 1.13
CA VAL A 93 -4.09 -15.35 2.04
C VAL A 93 -3.83 -14.05 1.26
N TYR A 94 -3.31 -14.13 0.03
CA TYR A 94 -2.99 -12.96 -0.78
C TYR A 94 -4.18 -11.99 -0.98
N PRO A 95 -5.37 -12.41 -1.46
CA PRO A 95 -6.50 -11.50 -1.61
C PRO A 95 -6.96 -10.89 -0.28
N LEU A 96 -6.86 -11.63 0.83
CA LEU A 96 -7.20 -11.11 2.16
C LEU A 96 -6.19 -10.04 2.61
N SER A 97 -4.89 -10.30 2.44
CA SER A 97 -3.83 -9.33 2.70
C SER A 97 -3.96 -8.10 1.81
N LEU A 98 -4.34 -8.26 0.54
CA LEU A 98 -4.56 -7.15 -0.38
C LEU A 98 -5.69 -6.23 0.12
N VAL A 99 -6.82 -6.80 0.54
CA VAL A 99 -7.93 -6.03 1.14
C VAL A 99 -7.46 -5.31 2.40
N PHE A 100 -6.76 -6.01 3.29
CA PHE A 100 -6.23 -5.41 4.51
C PHE A 100 -5.26 -4.26 4.22
N VAL A 101 -4.30 -4.44 3.31
CA VAL A 101 -3.32 -3.40 2.94
C VAL A 101 -4.00 -2.20 2.29
N CYS A 102 -4.95 -2.44 1.38
CA CYS A 102 -5.71 -1.37 0.74
C CYS A 102 -6.48 -0.51 1.75
N LEU A 103 -7.05 -1.13 2.80
CA LEU A 103 -7.91 -0.43 3.76
C LEU A 103 -7.20 0.08 5.00
N LEU A 104 -6.16 -0.60 5.47
CA LEU A 104 -5.55 -0.35 6.78
C LEU A 104 -4.02 -0.43 6.75
N GLY A 105 -3.43 -1.24 5.87
CA GLY A 105 -1.97 -1.44 5.81
C GLY A 105 -1.21 -0.44 4.93
N GLY A 106 -1.73 0.77 4.71
CA GLY A 106 -1.04 1.85 3.98
C GLY A 106 -1.69 2.25 2.65
N GLY A 107 -2.66 1.49 2.12
CA GLY A 107 -3.37 1.86 0.89
C GLY A 107 -4.15 3.18 1.00
N LEU A 108 -4.51 3.60 2.21
CA LEU A 108 -5.13 4.90 2.49
C LEU A 108 -4.16 6.08 2.39
N GLU A 109 -2.87 5.85 2.19
CA GLU A 109 -1.95 6.94 1.85
C GLU A 109 -2.10 7.35 0.38
N GLU A 110 -2.41 6.38 -0.49
CA GLU A 110 -2.47 6.55 -1.94
C GLU A 110 -3.44 7.64 -2.42
N PRO A 111 -4.63 7.85 -1.80
CA PRO A 111 -5.46 8.99 -2.14
C PRO A 111 -4.76 10.35 -2.01
N GLY A 112 -3.92 10.52 -0.98
CA GLY A 112 -3.11 11.74 -0.82
C GLY A 112 -2.05 11.87 -1.90
N TRP A 113 -1.28 10.80 -2.12
CA TRP A 113 -0.20 10.79 -3.09
C TRP A 113 -0.70 10.93 -4.52
N ARG A 114 -1.63 10.08 -4.95
CA ARG A 114 -2.12 10.02 -6.34
C ARG A 114 -3.23 11.04 -6.62
N GLY A 115 -4.10 11.27 -5.65
CA GLY A 115 -5.25 12.16 -5.80
C GLY A 115 -4.91 13.64 -5.69
N PHE A 116 -3.86 13.99 -4.93
CA PHE A 116 -3.47 15.38 -4.68
C PHE A 116 -2.04 15.73 -5.09
N ALA A 117 -1.02 15.02 -4.57
CA ALA A 117 0.38 15.43 -4.71
C ALA A 117 0.92 15.23 -6.14
N LEU A 118 0.79 14.02 -6.69
CA LEU A 118 1.34 13.64 -8.00
C LEU A 118 0.88 14.56 -9.16
N PRO A 119 -0.40 14.98 -9.28
CA PRO A 119 -0.83 15.91 -10.33
C PRO A 119 -0.25 17.33 -10.24
N ARG A 120 0.51 17.64 -9.18
CA ARG A 120 1.09 18.97 -8.89
C ARG A 120 2.62 18.94 -8.87
N LEU A 121 3.22 17.81 -9.26
CA LEU A 121 4.66 17.65 -9.51
C LEU A 121 4.93 17.76 -11.00
#